data_AF-A0A166GX52-F1
#
_entry.id   AF-A0A166GX52-F1
#
_cell.length_a   1.000
_cell.length_b   1.000
_cell.length_c   1.000
_cell.angle_alpha   90.00
_cell.angle_beta   90.00
_cell.angle_gamma   90.00
#
_symmetry.space_group_name_H-M   'P 1'
#
loop_
_entity.id
_entity.type
_entity.pdbx_description
1 polymer ?
#
loop_
_entity_poly.entity_id
_entity_poly.type
_entity_poly.pdbx_seq_one_letter_code
_entity_poly.pdbx_strand_id
1 'polypeptide(L)'
;MINGTLKKLQGFNIPGTNEKLIATLFADDTTVFLSEFDKFEDLEVILKNWCIASGARFNVEKTEIMPIGTPEHRQNLIRSRKNHATHEPLGQEIHIAVEGEPMRTLGAWVGNGINEVSVWTKTIEKIRTNLERWSRGNPTIRGKKHITQMIIGGMTQYLTTVQGMPSETETLVTKLIREFMWDGKKPPIEMKQLT
;
A
#
# COMPACT_ATOMS: atom_id res chain seq x y z
N MET A 1 -0.42 -25.05 -9.24
CA MET A 1 0.96 -25.61 -9.16
C MET A 1 1.81 -24.95 -8.07
N ILE A 2 1.76 -23.62 -7.84
CA ILE A 2 2.46 -22.96 -6.71
C ILE A 2 1.85 -23.32 -5.34
N ASN A 3 0.51 -23.31 -5.24
CA ASN A 3 -0.19 -23.49 -3.96
C ASN A 3 0.05 -24.84 -3.28
N GLY A 4 0.51 -25.87 -4.03
CA GLY A 4 0.81 -27.18 -3.46
C GLY A 4 2.16 -27.24 -2.73
N THR A 5 3.18 -26.58 -3.27
CA THR A 5 4.53 -26.53 -2.70
C THR A 5 4.65 -25.49 -1.59
N LEU A 6 3.89 -24.39 -1.67
CA LEU A 6 3.79 -23.39 -0.61
C LEU A 6 3.24 -23.95 0.72
N LYS A 7 2.53 -25.08 0.72
CA LYS A 7 2.03 -25.73 1.96
C LYS A 7 3.13 -26.13 2.94
N LYS A 8 4.39 -26.17 2.50
CA LYS A 8 5.54 -26.41 3.38
C LYS A 8 5.86 -25.21 4.28
N LEU A 9 5.45 -24.01 3.86
CA LEU A 9 5.59 -22.80 4.64
C LEU A 9 4.42 -22.68 5.62
N GLN A 10 4.70 -22.17 6.81
CA GLN A 10 3.69 -21.94 7.84
C GLN A 10 2.84 -20.71 7.51
N GLY A 11 3.48 -19.64 7.02
CA GLY A 11 2.82 -18.36 6.73
C GLY A 11 2.16 -17.73 7.95
N PHE A 12 1.18 -16.86 7.72
CA PHE A 12 0.45 -16.16 8.78
C PHE A 12 -0.86 -16.86 9.14
N ASN A 13 -1.12 -16.94 10.44
CA ASN A 13 -2.45 -17.28 10.95
C ASN A 13 -3.27 -16.00 11.07
N ILE A 14 -4.35 -15.90 10.30
CA ILE A 14 -5.26 -14.76 10.39
C ILE A 14 -6.35 -15.10 11.43
N PRO A 15 -6.56 -14.25 12.45
CA PRO A 15 -7.64 -14.45 13.40
C PRO A 15 -9.01 -14.55 12.70
N GLY A 16 -9.80 -15.57 13.06
CA GLY A 16 -11.15 -15.76 12.52
C GLY A 16 -11.23 -16.57 11.22
N THR A 17 -10.11 -17.08 10.71
CA THR A 17 -10.10 -18.06 9.60
C THR A 17 -9.23 -19.26 9.93
N ASN A 18 -9.61 -20.42 9.39
CA ASN A 18 -8.82 -21.65 9.46
C ASN A 18 -7.77 -21.72 8.34
N GLU A 19 -7.79 -20.76 7.41
CA GLU A 19 -6.83 -20.69 6.31
C GLU A 19 -5.59 -19.88 6.69
N LYS A 20 -4.43 -20.42 6.32
CA LYS A 20 -3.13 -19.76 6.46
C LYS A 20 -2.91 -18.83 5.28
N LEU A 21 -2.51 -17.60 5.57
CA LEU A 21 -2.07 -16.67 4.55
C LEU A 21 -0.60 -16.95 4.24
N ILE A 22 -0.33 -17.55 3.08
CA ILE A 22 1.03 -17.90 2.65
C ILE A 22 1.45 -17.04 1.46
N ALA A 23 0.58 -16.87 0.47
CA ALA A 23 0.87 -16.00 -0.67
C ALA A 23 -0.40 -15.40 -1.26
N THR A 24 -0.28 -14.20 -1.82
CA THR A 24 -1.29 -13.54 -2.64
C THR A 24 -0.67 -13.19 -3.99
N LEU A 25 -1.40 -13.46 -5.06
CA LEU A 25 -0.99 -13.14 -6.42
C LEU A 25 -2.02 -12.22 -7.05
N PHE A 26 -1.55 -11.12 -7.64
CA PHE A 26 -2.37 -10.20 -8.40
C PHE A 26 -1.63 -9.80 -9.67
N ALA A 27 -2.09 -10.31 -10.83
CA ALA A 27 -1.36 -10.22 -12.08
C ALA A 27 0.09 -10.73 -11.94
N ASP A 28 1.10 -9.88 -12.18
CA ASP A 28 2.51 -10.18 -12.01
C ASP A 28 3.05 -9.92 -10.59
N ASP A 29 2.30 -9.17 -9.77
CA ASP A 29 2.67 -8.92 -8.37
C ASP A 29 2.41 -10.16 -7.52
N THR A 30 3.44 -10.61 -6.81
CA THR A 30 3.36 -11.74 -5.88
C THR A 30 3.85 -11.29 -4.50
N THR A 31 3.04 -11.48 -3.48
CA THR A 31 3.40 -11.25 -2.08
C THR A 31 3.39 -12.57 -1.34
N VAL A 32 4.44 -12.85 -0.59
CA VAL A 32 4.57 -14.06 0.23
C VAL A 32 4.66 -13.65 1.70
N PHE A 33 3.96 -14.39 2.55
CA PHE A 33 3.88 -14.18 3.99
C PHE A 33 4.61 -15.34 4.67
N LEU A 34 5.63 -15.01 5.46
CA LEU A 34 6.51 -15.97 6.11
C LEU A 34 6.42 -15.78 7.62
N SER A 35 6.15 -16.86 8.35
CA SER A 35 6.31 -16.89 9.80
C SER A 35 7.79 -16.76 10.19
N GLU A 36 8.08 -16.48 11.46
CA GLU A 36 9.46 -16.50 12.00
C GLU A 36 10.16 -17.86 11.84
N PHE A 37 9.39 -18.94 11.69
CA PHE A 37 9.90 -20.30 11.54
C PHE A 37 10.12 -20.70 10.07
N ASP A 38 9.65 -19.89 9.13
CA ASP A 38 9.85 -20.14 7.71
C ASP A 38 11.26 -19.75 7.28
N LYS A 39 11.90 -20.63 6.51
CA LYS A 39 13.22 -20.42 5.94
C LYS A 39 13.13 -19.72 4.60
N PHE A 40 13.96 -18.71 4.39
CA PHE A 40 14.00 -18.01 3.09
C PHE A 40 14.49 -18.94 1.98
N GLU A 41 15.41 -19.85 2.30
CA GLU A 41 15.97 -20.85 1.42
C GLU A 41 14.90 -21.82 0.91
N ASP A 42 13.95 -22.20 1.78
CA ASP A 42 12.81 -23.05 1.39
C ASP A 42 11.92 -22.30 0.39
N LEU A 43 11.66 -21.00 0.62
CA LEU A 43 10.94 -20.16 -0.32
C LEU A 43 11.70 -20.03 -1.66
N GLU A 44 13.01 -19.76 -1.64
CA GLU A 44 13.84 -19.64 -2.85
C GLU A 44 13.79 -20.91 -3.70
N VAL A 45 13.86 -22.09 -3.08
CA VAL A 45 13.72 -23.37 -3.78
C VAL A 45 12.33 -23.51 -4.41
N ILE A 46 11.26 -23.13 -3.69
CA ILE A 46 9.89 -23.15 -4.22
C ILE A 46 9.76 -22.22 -5.42
N LEU A 47 10.23 -20.98 -5.30
CA LEU A 47 10.15 -19.96 -6.35
C LEU A 47 10.99 -20.35 -7.56
N LYS A 48 12.20 -20.88 -7.38
CA LYS A 48 13.07 -21.35 -8.47
C LYS A 48 12.42 -22.49 -9.25
N ASN A 49 11.87 -23.49 -8.57
CA ASN A 49 11.18 -24.60 -9.22
C ASN A 49 9.96 -24.13 -10.00
N TRP A 50 9.22 -23.16 -9.44
CA TRP A 50 8.12 -22.56 -10.17
C TRP A 50 8.56 -21.81 -11.41
N CYS A 51 9.61 -20.97 -11.32
CA CYS A 51 10.18 -20.25 -12.46
C CYS A 51 10.63 -21.20 -13.58
N ILE A 52 11.27 -22.33 -13.24
CA ILE A 52 11.67 -23.36 -14.21
C ILE A 52 10.44 -23.94 -14.92
N ALA A 53 9.37 -24.22 -14.17
CA ALA A 53 8.16 -24.81 -14.72
C ALA A 53 7.32 -23.82 -15.54
N SER A 54 7.27 -22.55 -15.15
CA SER A 54 6.46 -21.51 -15.79
C SER A 54 7.19 -20.78 -16.91
N GLY A 55 8.52 -20.82 -16.93
CA GLY A 55 9.36 -19.98 -17.79
C GLY A 55 9.44 -18.51 -17.32
N ALA A 56 8.84 -18.18 -16.17
CA ALA A 56 8.88 -16.84 -15.61
C ALA A 56 10.21 -16.57 -14.86
N ARG A 57 10.47 -15.30 -14.55
CA ARG A 57 11.63 -14.87 -13.76
C ARG A 57 11.23 -13.76 -12.81
N PHE A 58 11.48 -13.95 -11.52
CA PHE A 58 11.30 -12.88 -10.53
C PHE A 58 12.33 -11.77 -10.73
N ASN A 59 11.86 -10.54 -10.55
CA ASN A 59 12.74 -9.38 -10.53
C ASN A 59 13.25 -9.17 -9.11
N VAL A 60 14.46 -9.67 -8.84
CA VAL A 60 15.07 -9.59 -7.51
C VAL A 60 15.33 -8.14 -7.09
N GLU A 61 15.69 -7.25 -8.02
CA GLU A 61 15.90 -5.83 -7.74
C GLU A 61 14.62 -5.10 -7.31
N LYS A 62 13.45 -5.63 -7.70
CA LYS A 62 12.14 -5.13 -7.26
C LYS A 62 11.58 -5.90 -6.06
N THR A 63 12.29 -6.92 -5.57
CA THR A 63 11.83 -7.70 -4.43
C THR A 63 12.17 -6.97 -3.14
N GLU A 64 11.15 -6.68 -2.35
CA GLU A 64 11.28 -5.99 -1.07
C GLU A 64 10.73 -6.86 0.06
N ILE A 65 11.34 -6.76 1.24
CA ILE A 65 10.91 -7.47 2.45
C ILE A 65 10.48 -6.45 3.50
N MET A 66 9.28 -6.64 4.05
CA MET A 66 8.79 -5.86 5.19
C MET A 66 8.75 -6.74 6.44
N PRO A 67 9.63 -6.52 7.43
CA PRO A 67 9.58 -7.22 8.70
C PRO A 67 8.29 -6.86 9.47
N ILE A 68 7.58 -7.85 9.98
CA ILE A 68 6.35 -7.67 10.75
C ILE A 68 6.54 -8.36 12.11
N GLY A 69 6.08 -7.73 13.19
CA GLY A 69 6.19 -8.27 14.55
C GLY A 69 6.67 -7.22 15.54
N THR A 70 7.30 -7.68 16.62
CA THR A 70 7.82 -6.78 17.67
C THR A 70 8.94 -5.88 17.13
N PRO A 71 9.13 -4.66 17.67
CA PRO A 71 10.24 -3.79 17.26
C PRO A 71 11.60 -4.47 17.33
N GLU A 72 11.83 -5.31 18.34
CA GLU A 72 13.04 -6.10 18.51
C GLU A 72 13.23 -7.13 17.38
N HIS A 73 12.19 -7.87 17.02
CA HIS A 73 12.23 -8.80 15.89
C HIS A 73 12.55 -8.08 14.58
N ARG A 74 11.87 -6.95 14.31
CA ARG A 74 12.10 -6.15 13.09
C ARG A 74 13.54 -5.65 13.01
N GLN A 75 14.07 -5.09 14.10
CA GLN A 75 15.46 -4.62 14.16
C GLN A 75 16.48 -5.75 13.99
N ASN A 76 16.22 -6.91 14.61
CA ASN A 76 17.07 -8.08 14.48
C ASN A 76 17.09 -8.59 13.03
N LEU A 77 15.94 -8.66 12.35
CA LEU A 77 15.87 -9.06 10.95
C LEU A 77 16.58 -8.05 10.05
N ILE A 78 16.36 -6.74 10.22
CA ILE A 78 17.06 -5.69 9.46
C ILE A 78 18.59 -5.80 9.60
N ARG A 79 19.08 -5.99 10.84
CA ARG A 79 20.52 -6.06 11.13
C ARG A 79 21.16 -7.36 10.66
N SER A 80 20.53 -8.49 10.98
CA SER A 80 21.10 -9.82 10.72
C SER A 80 20.79 -10.33 9.31
N ARG A 81 19.76 -9.77 8.66
CA ARG A 81 19.13 -10.25 7.43
C ARG A 81 18.58 -11.68 7.57
N LYS A 82 18.32 -12.15 8.79
CA LYS A 82 17.85 -13.50 9.10
C LYS A 82 16.46 -13.46 9.72
N ASN A 83 15.62 -14.42 9.33
CA ASN A 83 14.31 -14.60 9.93
C ASN A 83 14.41 -15.25 11.34
N HIS A 84 15.38 -16.15 11.51
CA HIS A 84 15.68 -16.83 12.76
C HIS A 84 17.20 -16.98 12.94
N ALA A 85 17.68 -17.09 14.18
CA ALA A 85 19.12 -17.12 14.50
C ALA A 85 19.91 -18.21 13.75
N THR A 86 19.25 -19.32 13.43
CA THR A 86 19.83 -20.49 12.76
C THR A 86 19.67 -20.49 11.24
N HIS A 87 19.03 -19.47 10.65
CA HIS A 87 18.82 -19.38 9.20
C HIS A 87 19.99 -18.65 8.52
N GLU A 88 20.16 -18.85 7.23
CA GLU A 88 21.11 -18.07 6.43
C GLU A 88 20.58 -16.65 6.22
N PRO A 89 21.48 -15.65 6.09
CA PRO A 89 21.06 -14.30 5.81
C PRO A 89 20.56 -14.17 4.36
N LEU A 90 19.58 -13.30 4.16
CA LEU A 90 19.10 -12.90 2.84
C LEU A 90 20.24 -12.30 1.99
N GLY A 91 20.23 -12.60 0.69
CA GLY A 91 21.13 -11.99 -0.30
C GLY A 91 21.08 -10.48 -0.26
N GLN A 92 22.23 -9.81 -0.38
CA GLN A 92 22.38 -8.35 -0.22
C GLN A 92 21.58 -7.52 -1.24
N GLU A 93 21.21 -8.13 -2.35
CA GLU A 93 20.42 -7.55 -3.42
C GLU A 93 18.94 -7.34 -3.05
N ILE A 94 18.44 -8.03 -2.03
CA ILE A 94 17.05 -7.88 -1.58
C ILE A 94 16.95 -6.72 -0.60
N HIS A 95 16.12 -5.73 -0.93
CA HIS A 95 15.86 -4.61 -0.04
C HIS A 95 14.98 -5.05 1.14
N ILE A 96 15.33 -4.61 2.35
CA ILE A 96 14.54 -4.83 3.57
C ILE A 96 14.12 -3.45 4.07
N ALA A 97 12.81 -3.19 4.09
CA ALA A 97 12.26 -1.92 4.52
C ALA A 97 12.54 -1.67 6.00
N VAL A 98 13.07 -0.49 6.30
CA VAL A 98 13.35 -0.06 7.69
C VAL A 98 12.18 0.69 8.31
N GLU A 99 12.28 1.03 9.60
CA GLU A 99 11.26 1.85 10.27
C GLU A 99 11.14 3.23 9.59
N GLY A 100 9.91 3.65 9.33
CA GLY A 100 9.58 4.89 8.64
C GLY A 100 9.70 4.82 7.11
N GLU A 101 10.17 3.71 6.55
CA GLU A 101 10.31 3.53 5.10
C GLU A 101 9.03 2.94 4.49
N PRO A 102 8.38 3.66 3.54
CA PRO A 102 7.16 3.19 2.91
C PRO A 102 7.47 2.29 1.70
N MET A 103 6.90 1.09 1.69
CA MET A 103 6.89 0.14 0.59
C MET A 103 5.58 0.23 -0.18
N ARG A 104 5.62 0.01 -1.50
CA ARG A 104 4.43 0.07 -2.34
C ARG A 104 3.93 -1.33 -2.68
N THR A 105 2.67 -1.62 -2.35
CA THR A 105 2.01 -2.90 -2.72
C THR A 105 0.61 -2.63 -3.27
N LEU A 106 0.30 -3.21 -4.43
CA LEU A 106 -0.99 -3.10 -5.13
C LEU A 106 -1.52 -1.67 -5.32
N GLY A 107 -0.65 -0.66 -5.27
CA GLY A 107 -1.02 0.75 -5.39
C GLY A 107 -1.23 1.49 -4.06
N ALA A 108 -1.21 0.79 -2.93
CA ALA A 108 -1.17 1.36 -1.58
C ALA A 108 0.27 1.45 -1.04
N TRP A 109 0.47 2.20 0.03
CA TRP A 109 1.74 2.29 0.73
C TRP A 109 1.62 1.65 2.11
N VAL A 110 2.55 0.75 2.42
CA VAL A 110 2.61 0.00 3.67
C VAL A 110 4.00 0.15 4.26
N GLY A 111 4.12 0.09 5.58
CA GLY A 111 5.41 0.17 6.24
C GLY A 111 5.25 0.35 7.74
N ASN A 112 6.31 0.05 8.48
CA ASN A 112 6.32 0.22 9.93
C ASN A 112 6.60 1.69 10.28
N GLY A 113 5.73 2.32 11.07
CA GLY A 113 5.95 3.69 11.54
C GLY A 113 5.97 4.75 10.43
N ILE A 114 5.35 4.46 9.28
CA ILE A 114 5.30 5.41 8.16
C ILE A 114 4.40 6.60 8.49
N ASN A 115 4.77 7.78 7.98
CA ASN A 115 3.92 8.95 8.05
C ASN A 115 2.77 8.81 7.04
N GLU A 116 1.59 8.41 7.51
CA GLU A 116 0.40 8.23 6.67
C GLU A 116 0.01 9.49 5.90
N VAL A 117 0.22 10.69 6.46
CA VAL A 117 -0.06 11.96 5.76
C VAL A 117 0.83 12.11 4.53
N SER A 118 2.10 11.70 4.63
CA SER A 118 3.06 11.77 3.52
C SER A 118 2.67 10.88 2.33
N VAL A 119 1.96 9.78 2.60
CA VAL A 119 1.42 8.88 1.58
C VAL A 119 0.38 9.59 0.71
N TRP A 120 -0.45 10.43 1.33
CA TRP A 120 -1.54 11.14 0.66
C TRP A 120 -1.05 12.34 -0.16
N THR A 121 0.13 12.88 0.10
CA THR A 121 0.67 14.08 -0.58
C THR A 121 0.61 13.98 -2.11
N LYS A 122 1.06 12.87 -2.70
CA LYS A 122 1.04 12.69 -4.17
C LYS A 122 -0.37 12.67 -4.73
N THR A 123 -1.32 12.08 -4.01
CA THR A 123 -2.74 12.04 -4.40
C THR A 123 -3.37 13.42 -4.31
N ILE A 124 -3.11 14.14 -3.22
CA ILE A 124 -3.60 15.52 -3.01
C ILE A 124 -3.08 16.46 -4.10
N GLU A 125 -1.80 16.38 -4.45
CA GLU A 125 -1.24 17.21 -5.53
C GLU A 125 -1.84 16.87 -6.89
N LYS A 126 -2.05 15.58 -7.19
CA LYS A 126 -2.78 15.18 -8.41
C LYS A 126 -4.21 15.72 -8.43
N ILE A 127 -4.92 15.67 -7.30
CA ILE A 127 -6.26 16.25 -7.18
C ILE A 127 -6.20 17.75 -7.48
N ARG A 128 -5.29 18.49 -6.83
CA ARG A 128 -5.11 19.93 -7.02
C ARG A 128 -4.87 20.27 -8.49
N THR A 129 -3.90 19.62 -9.13
CA THR A 129 -3.59 19.85 -10.56
C THR A 129 -4.79 19.56 -11.47
N ASN A 130 -5.58 18.52 -11.18
CA ASN A 130 -6.77 18.22 -11.97
C ASN A 130 -7.87 19.27 -11.77
N LEU A 131 -8.15 19.68 -10.54
CA LEU A 131 -9.15 20.72 -10.26
C LEU A 131 -8.76 22.05 -10.91
N GLU A 132 -7.48 22.44 -10.86
CA GLU A 132 -6.95 23.62 -11.55
C GLU A 132 -7.08 23.55 -13.06
N ARG A 133 -6.92 22.36 -13.66
CA ARG A 133 -7.14 22.17 -15.09
C ARG A 133 -8.61 22.32 -15.46
N TRP A 134 -9.50 21.72 -14.66
CA TRP A 134 -10.94 21.77 -14.89
C TRP A 134 -11.55 23.16 -14.62
N SER A 135 -11.01 23.92 -13.66
CA SER A 135 -11.50 25.27 -13.35
C SER A 135 -11.33 26.23 -14.53
N ARG A 136 -10.31 26.05 -15.38
CA ARG A 136 -10.10 26.84 -16.60
C ARG A 136 -11.25 26.74 -17.60
N GLY A 137 -12.04 25.67 -17.52
CA GLY A 137 -13.24 25.48 -18.35
C GLY A 137 -14.48 26.22 -17.84
N ASN A 138 -14.39 26.95 -16.72
CA ASN A 138 -15.51 27.63 -16.06
C ASN A 138 -16.77 26.76 -15.93
N PRO A 139 -16.67 25.56 -15.32
CA PRO A 139 -17.79 24.63 -15.23
C PRO A 139 -18.94 25.22 -14.42
N THR A 140 -20.17 24.89 -14.84
CA THR A 140 -21.38 25.19 -14.06
C THR A 140 -21.34 24.49 -12.70
N ILE A 141 -22.17 24.91 -11.73
CA ILE A 141 -22.24 24.27 -10.41
C ILE A 141 -22.52 22.76 -10.51
N ARG A 142 -23.33 22.33 -11.49
CA ARG A 142 -23.60 20.92 -11.77
C ARG A 142 -22.38 20.22 -12.36
N GLY A 143 -21.66 20.89 -13.27
CA GLY A 143 -20.39 20.42 -13.79
C GLY A 143 -19.36 20.21 -12.68
N LYS A 144 -19.22 21.19 -11.77
CA LYS A 144 -18.34 21.10 -10.61
C LYS A 144 -18.67 19.91 -9.71
N LYS A 145 -19.95 19.68 -9.40
CA LYS A 145 -20.39 18.49 -8.66
C LYS A 145 -19.89 17.20 -9.31
N HIS A 146 -20.09 17.05 -10.62
CA HIS A 146 -19.64 15.86 -11.35
C HIS A 146 -18.11 15.72 -11.38
N ILE A 147 -17.40 16.83 -11.57
CA ILE A 147 -15.92 16.85 -11.55
C ILE A 147 -15.39 16.47 -10.17
N THR A 148 -15.96 17.00 -9.09
CA THR A 148 -15.64 16.62 -7.72
C THR A 148 -15.81 15.11 -7.51
N GLN A 149 -16.94 14.54 -7.94
CA GLN A 149 -17.18 13.11 -7.79
C GLN A 149 -16.20 12.26 -8.60
N MET A 150 -15.94 12.64 -9.85
CA MET A 150 -15.06 11.90 -10.77
C MET A 150 -13.59 11.98 -10.35
N ILE A 151 -13.10 13.18 -10.04
CA ILE A 151 -11.68 13.42 -9.73
C ILE A 151 -11.38 13.07 -8.27
N ILE A 152 -12.08 13.70 -7.33
CA ILE A 152 -11.77 13.54 -5.92
C ILE A 152 -12.22 12.16 -5.47
N GLY A 153 -13.49 11.81 -5.71
CA GLY A 153 -14.01 10.49 -5.37
C GLY A 153 -13.21 9.36 -6.02
N GLY A 154 -12.94 9.47 -7.32
CA GLY A 154 -12.16 8.46 -8.06
C GLY A 154 -10.72 8.28 -7.55
N MET A 155 -10.06 9.35 -7.10
CA MET A 155 -8.68 9.28 -6.59
C MET A 155 -8.58 8.90 -5.12
N THR A 156 -9.58 9.20 -4.30
CA THR A 156 -9.54 8.92 -2.85
C THR A 156 -10.14 7.57 -2.49
N GLN A 157 -11.14 7.07 -3.22
CA GLN A 157 -11.95 5.91 -2.82
C GLN A 157 -11.11 4.65 -2.53
N TYR A 158 -10.23 4.27 -3.46
CA TYR A 158 -9.38 3.08 -3.30
C TYR A 158 -8.46 3.21 -2.09
N LEU A 159 -7.71 4.32 -2.02
CA LEU A 159 -6.69 4.51 -0.98
C LEU A 159 -7.33 4.62 0.41
N THR A 160 -8.50 5.27 0.51
CA THR A 160 -9.27 5.34 1.77
C THR A 160 -9.70 3.94 2.23
N THR A 161 -10.05 3.05 1.31
CA THR A 161 -10.50 1.69 1.65
C THR A 161 -9.35 0.83 2.17
N VAL A 162 -8.15 0.96 1.58
CA VAL A 162 -7.02 0.07 1.88
C VAL A 162 -6.22 0.51 3.10
N GLN A 163 -6.02 1.81 3.29
CA GLN A 163 -5.13 2.34 4.33
C GLN A 163 -5.78 3.45 5.17
N GLY A 164 -7.09 3.70 5.00
CA GLY A 164 -7.78 4.79 5.68
C GLY A 164 -7.39 6.17 5.15
N MET A 165 -8.06 7.20 5.68
CA MET A 165 -7.77 8.61 5.42
C MET A 165 -7.54 9.32 6.75
N PRO A 166 -6.34 9.84 7.03
CA PRO A 166 -6.08 10.66 8.21
C PRO A 166 -6.98 11.90 8.24
N SER A 167 -7.33 12.37 9.45
CA SER A 167 -8.23 13.51 9.65
C SER A 167 -7.73 14.81 8.99
N GLU A 168 -6.41 14.97 8.95
CA GLU A 168 -5.71 16.08 8.32
C GLU A 168 -5.88 16.03 6.80
N THR A 169 -5.76 14.83 6.21
CA THR A 169 -6.01 14.61 4.79
C THR A 169 -7.47 14.85 4.45
N GLU A 170 -8.41 14.35 5.26
CA GLU A 170 -9.84 14.58 5.08
C GLU A 170 -10.18 16.07 5.12
N THR A 171 -9.59 16.81 6.06
CA THR A 171 -9.74 18.26 6.18
C THR A 171 -9.22 18.98 4.93
N LEU A 172 -8.06 18.57 4.40
CA LEU A 172 -7.47 19.12 3.17
C LEU A 172 -8.35 18.83 1.95
N VAL A 173 -8.81 17.58 1.78
CA VAL A 173 -9.72 17.20 0.68
C VAL A 173 -11.01 18.00 0.75
N THR A 174 -11.59 18.14 1.94
CA THR A 174 -12.81 18.93 2.17
C THR A 174 -12.60 20.40 1.81
N LYS A 175 -11.44 20.97 2.17
CA LYS A 175 -11.06 22.33 1.79
C LYS A 175 -10.96 22.48 0.26
N LEU A 176 -10.31 21.55 -0.43
CA LEU A 176 -10.18 21.57 -1.89
C LEU A 176 -11.55 21.48 -2.59
N ILE A 177 -12.46 20.64 -2.10
CA ILE A 177 -13.85 20.58 -2.59
C ILE A 177 -14.51 21.95 -2.48
N ARG A 178 -14.44 22.58 -1.31
CA ARG A 178 -15.08 23.88 -1.06
C ARG A 178 -14.50 24.96 -1.97
N GLU A 179 -13.18 25.06 -2.05
CA GLU A 179 -12.50 26.04 -2.89
C GLU A 179 -12.88 25.89 -4.36
N PHE A 180 -12.92 24.65 -4.87
CA PHE A 180 -13.32 24.38 -6.24
C PHE A 180 -14.80 24.70 -6.50
N MET A 181 -15.71 24.27 -5.61
CA MET A 181 -17.15 24.50 -5.75
C MET A 181 -17.50 25.98 -5.80
N TRP A 182 -16.85 26.80 -4.97
CA TRP A 182 -17.18 28.22 -4.80
C TRP A 182 -16.21 29.20 -5.48
N ASP A 183 -15.24 28.72 -6.25
CA ASP A 183 -14.17 29.56 -6.85
C ASP A 183 -13.46 30.42 -5.78
N GLY A 184 -13.20 29.82 -4.62
CA GLY A 184 -12.63 30.51 -3.46
C GLY A 184 -13.57 31.48 -2.73
N LYS A 185 -14.83 31.62 -3.15
CA LYS A 185 -15.83 32.47 -2.49
C LYS A 185 -16.43 31.76 -1.27
N LYS A 186 -17.01 32.54 -0.35
CA LYS A 186 -17.75 31.98 0.80
C LYS A 186 -19.05 31.33 0.32
N PRO A 187 -19.38 30.11 0.78
CA PRO A 187 -20.67 29.49 0.51
C PRO A 187 -21.81 30.36 1.07
N PRO A 188 -22.98 30.39 0.40
CA PRO A 188 -24.14 31.15 0.85
C PRO A 188 -24.83 30.55 2.09
N ILE A 189 -24.52 29.31 2.47
CA ILE A 189 -25.11 28.61 3.62
C ILE A 189 -23.98 28.10 4.52
N GLU A 190 -24.15 28.26 5.83
CA GLU A 190 -23.18 27.80 6.82
C GLU A 190 -23.19 26.26 6.93
N MET A 191 -22.01 25.64 6.75
CA MET A 191 -21.90 24.17 6.63
C MET A 191 -22.33 23.38 7.87
N LYS A 192 -22.38 24.00 9.06
CA LYS A 192 -22.91 23.39 10.29
C LYS A 192 -24.40 23.06 10.20
N GLN A 193 -25.10 23.63 9.22
CA GLN A 193 -26.53 23.39 9.00
C GLN A 193 -26.81 22.25 8.00
N LEU A 194 -25.77 21.62 7.44
CA LEU A 194 -25.89 20.56 6.41
C LEU A 194 -25.46 19.17 6.89
N THR A 195 -25.08 19.04 8.17
CA THR A 195 -24.80 17.80 8.90
C THR A 195 -25.92 17.53 9.88
#